data_AF-A0A1Q8ZBM1-F1
#
_entry.id   AF-A0A1Q8ZBM1-F1
#
_cell.length_a   1.000
_cell.length_b   1.000
_cell.length_c   1.000
_cell.angle_alpha   90.00
_cell.angle_beta   90.00
_cell.angle_gamma   90.00
#
_symmetry.space_group_name_H-M   'P 1'
#
loop_
_entity.id
_entity.type
_entity.pdbx_description
1 polymer ?
#
loop_
_entity_poly.entity_id
_entity_poly.type
_entity_poly.pdbx_seq_one_letter_code
_entity_poly.pdbx_strand_id
1 'polypeptide(L)'
;MPTSLFVEHHDQGLAFYLNGDLQFDTTDEALYHEYLVVPAMALAVQRFPKTDLRVLICGGGDGLAARDVLRFPQVHQIDLVDYSPEVIHLGETTFQPFNQNSLANDRLTVHVQDAFDFVAACPTAAYHVILCDFTYPTCAEETRVYSQEWFAHLQRILQPAGLINTNGVSPENRTLGFWCLYQTLFAASLFPRPMQLAIPSFRQHGYGNWGFFLASSTSIHQSEMAAISLPAGLQTLTPEQLRQSFVFTATIAELRHQVLIHTLDAPQLFYYLLNPGTTSDPSSTLALSVDFLDLEETGTAQMGHNLLDLETTARLWLEQIYALEGEATDRPDLSHLLPIQHRYHSPRMTQEWLTYLRQLLAEIDPAKLLASLLDRSSELPPKVVQNLRQLAEHLRSGTVDRWATVNPELVMLLSLSLLMANLVTPDAVFAKGYSSSSYYNDGYSGSGGSDMKGLGFALTAAGGFWLFSLLQDNDGRN
;
A
#
# COMPACT_ATOMS: atom_id res chain seq x y z
N MET A 1 -3.65 13.63 12.22
CA MET A 1 -4.96 13.54 12.91
C MET A 1 -4.75 12.71 14.15
N PRO A 2 -5.33 13.03 15.32
CA PRO A 2 -5.28 12.13 16.47
C PRO A 2 -5.95 10.80 16.12
N THR A 3 -5.40 9.68 16.60
CA THR A 3 -5.97 8.34 16.43
C THR A 3 -7.36 8.29 17.04
N SER A 4 -8.36 7.87 16.26
CA SER A 4 -9.73 7.71 16.73
C SER A 4 -9.96 6.27 17.14
N LEU A 5 -10.38 6.05 18.40
CA LEU A 5 -10.73 4.75 18.94
C LEU A 5 -12.23 4.69 19.20
N PHE A 6 -12.90 3.65 18.70
CA PHE A 6 -14.34 3.46 18.88
C PHE A 6 -14.66 2.01 19.24
N VAL A 7 -15.45 1.82 20.30
CA VAL A 7 -15.94 0.52 20.74
C VAL A 7 -17.45 0.51 20.59
N GLU A 8 -17.94 -0.38 19.74
CA GLU A 8 -19.36 -0.64 19.56
C GLU A 8 -19.77 -1.84 20.41
N HIS A 9 -20.75 -1.65 21.29
CA HIS A 9 -21.35 -2.75 22.05
C HIS A 9 -22.59 -3.28 21.33
N HIS A 10 -22.71 -4.60 21.26
CA HIS A 10 -23.87 -5.29 20.69
C HIS A 10 -24.24 -6.53 21.54
N ASP A 11 -25.39 -7.16 21.23
CA ASP A 11 -25.96 -8.23 22.05
C ASP A 11 -25.03 -9.45 22.24
N GLN A 12 -24.08 -9.64 21.33
CA GLN A 12 -23.15 -10.79 21.32
C GLN A 12 -21.74 -10.43 21.80
N GLY A 13 -21.47 -9.17 22.13
CA GLY A 13 -20.15 -8.71 22.59
C GLY A 13 -19.85 -7.27 22.17
N LEU A 14 -18.67 -7.06 21.59
CA LEU A 14 -18.26 -5.77 21.05
C LEU A 14 -17.48 -5.90 19.73
N ALA A 15 -17.44 -4.80 18.99
CA ALA A 15 -16.57 -4.57 17.86
C ALA A 15 -15.66 -3.35 18.14
N PHE A 16 -14.38 -3.46 17.80
CA PHE A 16 -13.39 -2.40 18.01
C PHE A 16 -12.92 -1.82 16.68
N TYR A 17 -12.91 -0.50 16.60
CA TYR A 17 -12.54 0.26 15.42
C TYR A 17 -11.41 1.25 15.74
N LEU A 18 -10.43 1.32 14.84
CA LEU A 18 -9.33 2.28 14.87
C LEU A 18 -9.36 3.08 13.57
N ASN A 19 -9.47 4.41 13.68
CA ASN A 19 -9.62 5.33 12.55
C ASN A 19 -10.76 4.97 11.58
N GLY A 20 -11.81 4.30 12.10
CA GLY A 20 -12.97 3.85 11.32
C GLY A 20 -12.79 2.48 10.65
N ASP A 21 -11.60 1.90 10.69
CA ASP A 21 -11.34 0.56 10.20
C ASP A 21 -11.60 -0.46 11.33
N LEU A 22 -12.32 -1.56 11.02
CA LEU A 22 -12.60 -2.63 11.98
C LEU A 22 -11.29 -3.36 12.32
N GLN A 23 -11.00 -3.51 13.61
CA GLN A 23 -9.84 -4.27 14.10
C GLN A 23 -10.23 -5.70 14.47
N PHE A 24 -11.28 -5.86 15.28
CA PHE A 24 -11.87 -7.16 15.58
C PHE A 24 -13.33 -7.03 16.00
N ASP A 25 -14.08 -8.11 15.80
CA ASP A 25 -15.40 -8.32 16.38
C ASP A 25 -15.33 -9.58 17.26
N THR A 26 -15.76 -9.47 18.51
CA THR A 26 -15.70 -10.58 19.48
C THR A 26 -16.49 -11.83 19.06
N THR A 27 -17.42 -11.73 18.10
CA THR A 27 -18.16 -12.88 17.57
C THR A 27 -17.32 -13.79 16.70
N ASP A 28 -16.25 -13.27 16.10
CA ASP A 28 -15.43 -14.01 15.14
C ASP A 28 -13.92 -13.76 15.21
N GLU A 29 -13.43 -12.96 16.16
CA GLU A 29 -12.00 -12.69 16.37
C GLU A 29 -11.16 -13.96 16.53
N ALA A 30 -11.74 -15.03 17.06
CA ALA A 30 -11.04 -16.29 17.24
C ALA A 30 -10.57 -16.87 15.88
N LEU A 31 -11.28 -16.61 14.78
CA LEU A 31 -10.82 -16.97 13.43
C LEU A 31 -9.51 -16.25 13.08
N TYR A 32 -9.38 -14.98 13.44
CA TYR A 32 -8.18 -14.20 13.16
C TYR A 32 -7.03 -14.63 14.07
N HIS A 33 -7.23 -14.60 15.38
CA HIS A 33 -6.14 -14.81 16.35
C HIS A 33 -5.65 -16.25 16.39
N GLU A 34 -6.52 -17.25 16.20
CA GLU A 34 -6.07 -18.64 16.11
C GLU A 34 -5.20 -18.87 14.88
N TYR A 35 -5.52 -18.26 13.73
CA TYR A 35 -4.70 -18.36 12.51
C TYR A 35 -3.40 -17.57 12.58
N LEU A 36 -3.39 -16.44 13.28
CA LEU A 36 -2.18 -15.68 13.53
C LEU A 36 -1.23 -16.43 14.48
N VAL A 37 -1.76 -17.04 15.54
CA VAL A 37 -0.93 -17.57 16.64
C VAL A 37 -0.60 -19.06 16.48
N VAL A 38 -1.63 -19.89 16.28
CA VAL A 38 -1.53 -21.34 16.52
C VAL A 38 -0.58 -22.05 15.55
N PRO A 39 -0.56 -21.75 14.23
CA PRO A 39 0.34 -22.44 13.31
C PRO A 39 1.82 -22.25 13.66
N ALA A 40 2.24 -21.01 13.95
CA ALA A 40 3.62 -20.71 14.32
C ALA A 40 4.01 -21.32 15.66
N MET A 41 3.14 -21.23 16.67
CA MET A 41 3.39 -21.79 17.99
C MET A 41 3.45 -23.32 17.97
N ALA A 42 2.53 -23.98 17.26
CA ALA A 42 2.51 -25.44 17.17
C ALA A 42 3.76 -25.99 16.46
N LEU A 43 4.21 -25.33 15.39
CA LEU A 43 5.49 -25.65 14.75
C LEU A 43 6.68 -25.39 15.69
N ALA A 44 6.69 -24.28 16.42
CA ALA A 44 7.78 -23.98 17.35
C ALA A 44 7.91 -25.06 18.44
N VAL A 45 6.81 -25.55 19.01
CA VAL A 45 6.83 -26.66 19.97
C VAL A 45 7.44 -27.93 19.37
N GLN A 46 7.19 -28.20 18.08
CA GLN A 46 7.76 -29.34 17.37
C GLN A 46 9.25 -29.16 17.07
N ARG A 47 9.66 -27.96 16.61
CA ARG A 47 11.03 -27.64 16.21
C ARG A 47 11.98 -27.48 17.39
N PHE A 48 11.47 -27.02 18.54
CA PHE A 48 12.24 -26.78 19.76
C PHE A 48 11.75 -27.66 20.91
N PRO A 49 11.87 -29.00 20.79
CA PRO A 49 11.38 -29.91 21.82
C PRO A 49 12.14 -29.68 23.14
N LYS A 50 11.40 -29.64 24.25
CA LYS A 50 11.94 -29.45 25.61
C LYS A 50 12.70 -28.12 25.80
N THR A 51 12.34 -27.10 25.02
CA THR A 51 12.89 -25.75 25.14
C THR A 51 11.83 -24.80 25.65
N ASP A 52 12.25 -23.87 26.51
CA ASP A 52 11.42 -22.75 26.96
C ASP A 52 11.29 -21.72 25.83
N LEU A 53 10.08 -21.56 25.32
CA LEU A 53 9.81 -20.69 24.18
C LEU A 53 9.71 -19.24 24.63
N ARG A 54 10.42 -18.38 23.90
CA ARG A 54 10.32 -16.92 23.99
C ARG A 54 9.61 -16.38 22.75
N VAL A 55 8.56 -15.60 22.97
CA VAL A 55 7.66 -15.10 21.93
C VAL A 55 7.70 -13.57 21.92
N LEU A 56 7.77 -12.98 20.73
CA LEU A 56 7.57 -11.55 20.51
C LEU A 56 6.23 -11.33 19.81
N ILE A 57 5.41 -10.43 20.32
CA ILE A 57 4.20 -9.94 19.65
C ILE A 57 4.46 -8.47 19.31
N CYS A 58 4.46 -8.14 18.02
CA CYS A 58 4.55 -6.76 17.53
C CYS A 58 3.13 -6.29 17.18
N GLY A 59 2.64 -5.25 17.85
CA GLY A 59 1.23 -4.90 17.88
C GLY A 59 0.45 -5.72 18.92
N GLY A 60 -0.83 -5.98 18.65
CA GLY A 60 -1.67 -6.84 19.49
C GLY A 60 -1.96 -6.28 20.89
N GLY A 61 -1.96 -4.95 21.07
CA GLY A 61 -2.24 -4.30 22.36
C GLY A 61 -3.61 -4.63 22.97
N ASP A 62 -4.54 -5.21 22.21
CA ASP A 62 -5.80 -5.75 22.72
C ASP A 62 -5.64 -7.01 23.59
N GLY A 63 -4.51 -7.72 23.48
CA GLY A 63 -4.18 -8.92 24.24
C GLY A 63 -4.80 -10.24 23.74
N LEU A 64 -5.56 -10.24 22.64
CA LEU A 64 -6.20 -11.44 22.08
C LEU A 64 -5.17 -12.41 21.49
N ALA A 65 -4.15 -11.92 20.79
CA ALA A 65 -3.03 -12.74 20.36
C ALA A 65 -2.28 -13.36 21.55
N ALA A 66 -2.02 -12.56 22.61
CA ALA A 66 -1.34 -13.02 23.81
C ALA A 66 -2.12 -14.14 24.54
N ARG A 67 -3.45 -14.04 24.59
CA ARG A 67 -4.33 -15.09 25.13
C ARG A 67 -4.06 -16.43 24.44
N ASP A 68 -3.99 -16.44 23.11
CA ASP A 68 -3.83 -17.68 22.36
C ASP A 68 -2.39 -18.21 22.43
N VAL A 69 -1.38 -17.35 22.60
CA VAL A 69 0.00 -17.76 22.88
C VAL A 69 0.09 -18.49 24.22
N LEU A 70 -0.62 -18.00 25.25
CA LEU A 70 -0.62 -18.57 26.59
C LEU A 70 -1.26 -19.97 26.69
N ARG A 71 -1.92 -20.46 25.62
CA ARG A 71 -2.39 -21.85 25.53
C ARG A 71 -1.25 -22.86 25.46
N PHE A 72 -0.05 -22.42 25.09
CA PHE A 72 1.12 -23.27 24.92
C PHE A 72 1.96 -23.28 26.21
N PRO A 73 1.98 -24.38 26.98
CA PRO A 73 2.67 -24.41 28.28
C PRO A 73 4.19 -24.23 28.18
N GLN A 74 4.78 -24.49 27.00
CA GLN A 74 6.19 -24.28 26.68
C GLN A 74 6.58 -22.80 26.63
N VAL A 75 5.62 -21.87 26.54
CA VAL A 75 5.90 -20.43 26.55
C VAL A 75 6.41 -20.03 27.93
N HIS A 76 7.63 -19.52 27.97
CA HIS A 76 8.27 -19.04 29.19
C HIS A 76 8.19 -17.52 29.33
N GLN A 77 8.34 -16.79 28.22
CA GLN A 77 8.31 -15.32 28.20
C GLN A 77 7.65 -14.81 26.92
N ILE A 78 6.81 -13.80 27.07
CA ILE A 78 6.16 -13.04 25.99
C ILE A 78 6.60 -11.58 26.14
N ASP A 79 7.20 -11.01 25.11
CA ASP A 79 7.35 -9.56 24.97
C ASP A 79 6.26 -9.08 24.01
N LEU A 80 5.38 -8.17 24.45
CA LEU A 80 4.37 -7.53 23.61
C LEU A 80 4.76 -6.06 23.41
N VAL A 81 4.85 -5.62 22.16
CA VAL A 81 5.31 -4.27 21.81
C VAL A 81 4.23 -3.57 21.02
N ASP A 82 3.58 -2.57 21.63
CA ASP A 82 2.55 -1.76 20.99
C ASP A 82 2.82 -0.28 21.29
N TYR A 83 2.64 0.59 20.29
CA TYR A 83 2.96 2.01 20.44
C TYR A 83 1.83 2.80 21.10
N SER A 84 0.64 2.23 21.26
CA SER A 84 -0.58 2.92 21.68
C SER A 84 -0.96 2.61 23.13
N PRO A 85 -0.65 3.50 24.09
CA PRO A 85 -1.09 3.35 25.48
C PRO A 85 -2.61 3.20 25.61
N GLU A 86 -3.38 3.87 24.74
CA GLU A 86 -4.83 3.84 24.77
C GLU A 86 -5.41 2.48 24.35
N VAL A 87 -4.80 1.81 23.36
CA VAL A 87 -5.22 0.45 22.96
C VAL A 87 -4.89 -0.55 24.06
N ILE A 88 -3.70 -0.45 24.67
CA ILE A 88 -3.30 -1.29 25.81
C ILE A 88 -4.27 -1.10 26.98
N HIS A 89 -4.63 0.15 27.27
CA HIS A 89 -5.59 0.45 28.34
C HIS A 89 -6.96 -0.19 28.09
N LEU A 90 -7.45 -0.18 26.84
CA LEU A 90 -8.66 -0.91 26.47
C LEU A 90 -8.47 -2.42 26.62
N GLY A 91 -7.31 -2.96 26.24
CA GLY A 91 -6.89 -4.35 26.50
C GLY A 91 -7.02 -4.75 27.97
N GLU A 92 -6.52 -3.91 28.88
CA GLU A 92 -6.53 -4.16 30.32
C GLU A 92 -7.92 -3.97 30.97
N THR A 93 -8.82 -3.25 30.30
CA THR A 93 -10.13 -2.87 30.85
C THR A 93 -11.28 -3.46 30.04
N THR A 94 -11.65 -2.83 28.93
CA THR A 94 -12.82 -3.16 28.11
C THR A 94 -12.72 -4.54 27.46
N PHE A 95 -11.54 -4.93 26.99
CA PHE A 95 -11.32 -6.19 26.28
C PHE A 95 -10.93 -7.35 27.21
N GLN A 96 -10.71 -7.07 28.49
CA GLN A 96 -10.28 -8.03 29.51
C GLN A 96 -11.13 -9.31 29.57
N PRO A 97 -12.47 -9.26 29.43
CA PRO A 97 -13.30 -10.47 29.38
C PRO A 97 -13.02 -11.38 28.17
N PHE A 98 -12.52 -10.84 27.06
CA PHE A 98 -12.31 -11.54 25.79
C PHE A 98 -10.86 -12.00 25.63
N ASN A 99 -9.90 -11.20 26.10
CA ASN A 99 -8.49 -11.58 26.14
C ASN A 99 -8.13 -12.46 27.37
N GLN A 100 -9.10 -12.76 28.23
CA GLN A 100 -8.93 -13.60 29.42
C GLN A 100 -7.84 -13.10 30.37
N ASN A 101 -7.73 -11.77 30.51
CA ASN A 101 -6.73 -11.12 31.36
C ASN A 101 -5.28 -11.45 30.97
N SER A 102 -5.03 -11.74 29.68
CA SER A 102 -3.71 -12.15 29.17
C SER A 102 -2.62 -11.11 29.41
N LEU A 103 -2.95 -9.82 29.34
CA LEU A 103 -2.01 -8.71 29.55
C LEU A 103 -1.46 -8.63 30.98
N ALA A 104 -2.15 -9.22 31.95
CA ALA A 104 -1.69 -9.28 33.35
C ALA A 104 -0.98 -10.60 33.71
N ASN A 105 -0.69 -11.45 32.71
CA ASN A 105 0.01 -12.71 32.93
C ASN A 105 1.48 -12.48 33.36
N ASP A 106 1.98 -13.28 34.30
CA ASP A 106 3.34 -13.14 34.85
C ASP A 106 4.46 -13.45 33.83
N ARG A 107 4.13 -14.14 32.73
CA ARG A 107 5.05 -14.41 31.62
C ARG A 107 5.09 -13.30 30.59
N LEU A 108 4.19 -12.32 30.65
CA LEU A 108 4.03 -11.27 29.66
C LEU A 108 4.63 -9.95 30.16
N THR A 109 5.40 -9.29 29.30
CA THR A 109 5.88 -7.91 29.51
C THR A 109 5.41 -7.04 28.35
N VAL A 110 4.65 -5.98 28.66
CA VAL A 110 4.21 -4.97 27.68
C VAL A 110 5.26 -3.88 27.58
N HIS A 111 5.68 -3.56 26.36
CA HIS A 111 6.58 -2.47 26.02
C HIS A 111 5.82 -1.44 25.19
N VAL A 112 5.61 -0.25 25.75
CA VAL A 112 4.94 0.86 25.04
C VAL A 112 5.96 1.59 24.16
N GLN A 113 6.18 1.10 22.94
CA GLN A 113 7.23 1.58 22.05
C GLN A 113 6.88 1.29 20.58
N ASP A 114 7.48 2.04 19.64
CA ASP A 114 7.53 1.67 18.23
C ASP A 114 8.20 0.30 18.02
N ALA A 115 7.53 -0.59 17.29
CA ALA A 115 7.99 -1.96 17.09
C ALA A 115 9.27 -2.03 16.22
N PHE A 116 9.42 -1.14 15.23
CA PHE A 116 10.60 -1.08 14.37
C PHE A 116 11.85 -0.80 15.21
N ASP A 117 11.78 0.21 16.09
CA ASP A 117 12.88 0.58 16.97
C ASP A 117 13.18 -0.50 18.01
N PHE A 118 12.16 -1.12 18.59
CA PHE A 118 12.32 -2.22 19.56
C PHE A 118 13.09 -3.40 18.93
N VAL A 119 12.63 -3.87 17.77
CA VAL A 119 13.24 -5.00 17.05
C VAL A 119 14.67 -4.66 16.62
N ALA A 120 14.92 -3.43 16.15
CA ALA A 120 16.26 -2.99 15.78
C ALA A 120 17.25 -3.09 16.96
N ALA A 121 16.79 -2.82 18.19
CA ALA A 121 17.59 -2.90 19.41
C ALA A 121 17.72 -4.34 19.98
N CYS A 122 16.87 -5.28 19.60
CA CYS A 122 16.91 -6.65 20.11
C CYS A 122 18.20 -7.39 19.71
N PRO A 123 18.72 -8.29 20.57
CA PRO A 123 19.86 -9.12 20.23
C PRO A 123 19.52 -10.18 19.16
N THR A 124 20.52 -10.62 18.42
CA THR A 124 20.40 -11.69 17.42
C THR A 124 19.94 -12.99 18.08
N ALA A 125 19.07 -13.76 17.39
CA ALA A 125 18.54 -15.04 17.85
C ALA A 125 17.95 -14.97 19.28
N ALA A 126 17.08 -14.00 19.53
CA ALA A 126 16.42 -13.80 20.82
C ALA A 126 15.09 -14.55 20.95
N TYR A 127 14.37 -14.76 19.85
CA TYR A 127 12.98 -15.23 19.86
C TYR A 127 12.80 -16.53 19.07
N HIS A 128 11.95 -17.41 19.57
CA HIS A 128 11.58 -18.65 18.88
C HIS A 128 10.40 -18.42 17.93
N VAL A 129 9.50 -17.52 18.33
CA VAL A 129 8.32 -17.12 17.56
C VAL A 129 8.19 -15.61 17.58
N ILE A 130 7.90 -15.01 16.44
CA ILE A 130 7.53 -13.61 16.31
C ILE A 130 6.18 -13.52 15.61
N LEU A 131 5.24 -12.81 16.21
CA LEU A 131 3.90 -12.58 15.69
C LEU A 131 3.75 -11.09 15.37
N CYS A 132 3.38 -10.76 14.14
CA CYS A 132 3.14 -9.39 13.70
C CYS A 132 1.64 -9.18 13.50
N ASP A 133 1.06 -8.35 14.37
CA ASP A 133 -0.37 -8.06 14.47
C ASP A 133 -0.61 -6.56 14.30
N PHE A 134 -0.38 -6.06 13.10
CA PHE A 134 -0.46 -4.64 12.79
C PHE A 134 -1.79 -4.28 12.13
N THR A 135 -2.19 -3.01 12.24
CA THR A 135 -3.39 -2.52 11.56
C THR A 135 -3.16 -2.41 10.06
N TYR A 136 -4.24 -2.40 9.27
CA TYR A 136 -4.16 -2.11 7.84
C TYR A 136 -3.47 -0.75 7.59
N PRO A 137 -2.39 -0.67 6.80
CA PRO A 137 -1.66 0.57 6.62
C PRO A 137 -2.40 1.55 5.71
N THR A 138 -2.51 2.79 6.17
CA THR A 138 -3.28 3.88 5.54
C THR A 138 -2.41 4.98 4.96
N CYS A 139 -1.11 4.96 5.27
CA CYS A 139 -0.10 5.83 4.68
C CYS A 139 1.23 5.09 4.44
N ALA A 140 2.15 5.69 3.66
CA ALA A 140 3.44 5.08 3.35
C ALA A 140 4.30 4.82 4.61
N GLU A 141 4.23 5.70 5.60
CA GLU A 141 5.00 5.56 6.85
C GLU A 141 4.58 4.30 7.64
N GLU A 142 3.28 4.00 7.66
CA GLU A 142 2.72 2.79 8.30
C GLU A 142 3.15 1.50 7.58
N THR A 143 3.60 1.58 6.32
CA THR A 143 4.12 0.39 5.60
C THR A 143 5.53 -0.01 6.02
N ARG A 144 6.26 0.81 6.78
CA ARG A 144 7.64 0.51 7.21
C ARG A 144 7.79 -0.85 7.90
N VAL A 145 6.80 -1.27 8.69
CA VAL A 145 6.75 -2.58 9.37
C VAL A 145 6.40 -3.76 8.44
N TYR A 146 6.42 -3.54 7.14
CA TYR A 146 6.26 -4.55 6.08
C TYR A 146 7.40 -4.50 5.04
N SER A 147 8.43 -3.68 5.29
CA SER A 147 9.58 -3.52 4.40
C SER A 147 10.56 -4.69 4.45
N GLN A 148 11.40 -4.82 3.42
CA GLN A 148 12.50 -5.78 3.42
C GLN A 148 13.43 -5.60 4.64
N GLU A 149 13.70 -4.35 5.03
CA GLU A 149 14.54 -3.99 6.16
C GLU A 149 13.93 -4.45 7.50
N TRP A 150 12.62 -4.26 7.66
CA TRP A 150 11.88 -4.80 8.81
C TRP A 150 12.01 -6.33 8.89
N PHE A 151 11.73 -7.03 7.79
CA PHE A 151 11.81 -8.49 7.77
C PHE A 151 13.24 -9.00 7.96
N ALA A 152 14.26 -8.28 7.48
CA ALA A 152 15.65 -8.58 7.75
C ALA A 152 16.00 -8.43 9.25
N HIS A 153 15.44 -7.42 9.92
CA HIS A 153 15.56 -7.29 11.37
C HIS A 153 14.88 -8.44 12.11
N LEU A 154 13.67 -8.84 11.69
CA LEU A 154 12.98 -10.00 12.27
C LEU A 154 13.80 -11.29 12.08
N GLN A 155 14.30 -11.54 10.87
CA GLN A 155 15.14 -12.70 10.56
C GLN A 155 16.36 -12.78 11.48
N ARG A 156 17.01 -11.64 11.74
CA ARG A 156 18.20 -11.55 12.61
C ARG A 156 17.89 -11.93 14.05
N ILE A 157 16.76 -11.48 14.59
CA ILE A 157 16.40 -11.72 16.01
C ILE A 157 15.72 -13.07 16.22
N LEU A 158 15.39 -13.78 15.13
CA LEU A 158 14.80 -15.11 15.17
C LEU A 158 15.87 -16.18 15.43
N GLN A 159 15.54 -17.14 16.29
CA GLN A 159 16.36 -18.35 16.45
C GLN A 159 16.45 -19.10 15.12
N PRO A 160 17.53 -19.87 14.87
CA PRO A 160 17.57 -20.79 13.74
C PRO A 160 16.36 -21.72 13.75
N ALA A 161 15.65 -21.81 12.61
CA ALA A 161 14.38 -22.51 12.46
C ALA A 161 13.18 -21.95 13.27
N GLY A 162 13.31 -20.75 13.86
CA GLY A 162 12.20 -20.03 14.47
C GLY A 162 11.14 -19.63 13.45
N LEU A 163 9.96 -19.27 13.95
CA LEU A 163 8.79 -19.01 13.14
C LEU A 163 8.38 -17.54 13.22
N ILE A 164 7.95 -16.99 12.11
CA ILE A 164 7.25 -15.71 12.03
C ILE A 164 5.86 -15.99 11.51
N ASN A 165 4.85 -15.34 12.08
CA ASN A 165 3.57 -15.20 11.40
C ASN A 165 3.17 -13.74 11.40
N THR A 166 2.87 -13.20 10.23
CA THR A 166 2.41 -11.83 10.07
C THR A 166 1.04 -11.84 9.44
N ASN A 167 0.15 -10.98 9.92
CA ASN A 167 -1.01 -10.62 9.13
C ASN A 167 -0.56 -9.94 7.83
N GLY A 168 -1.41 -10.01 6.82
CA GLY A 168 -1.19 -9.33 5.56
C GLY A 168 -2.39 -8.46 5.22
N VAL A 169 -2.82 -8.56 3.96
CA VAL A 169 -4.03 -7.92 3.45
C VAL A 169 -4.84 -8.97 2.71
N SER A 170 -5.97 -8.57 2.13
CA SER A 170 -6.77 -9.51 1.37
C SER A 170 -6.08 -10.02 0.11
N PRO A 171 -5.92 -11.33 -0.09
CA PRO A 171 -5.42 -11.87 -1.36
C PRO A 171 -6.41 -11.71 -2.51
N GLU A 172 -7.70 -11.51 -2.21
CA GLU A 172 -8.76 -11.32 -3.22
C GLU A 172 -8.93 -9.83 -3.57
N ASN A 173 -9.05 -8.96 -2.56
CA ASN A 173 -9.35 -7.54 -2.79
C ASN A 173 -8.11 -6.66 -2.90
N ARG A 174 -6.96 -7.12 -2.42
CA ARG A 174 -5.66 -6.42 -2.41
C ARG A 174 -4.56 -7.32 -2.94
N THR A 175 -4.84 -8.08 -4.00
CA THR A 175 -4.00 -9.18 -4.49
C THR A 175 -2.55 -8.79 -4.74
N LEU A 176 -2.28 -7.67 -5.43
CA LEU A 176 -0.92 -7.22 -5.69
C LEU A 176 -0.20 -6.82 -4.38
N GLY A 177 -0.91 -6.19 -3.43
CA GLY A 177 -0.38 -5.86 -2.12
C GLY A 177 -0.05 -7.11 -1.29
N PHE A 178 -0.93 -8.11 -1.30
CA PHE A 178 -0.71 -9.40 -0.65
C PHE A 178 0.55 -10.08 -1.21
N TRP A 179 0.69 -10.17 -2.54
CA TRP A 179 1.87 -10.79 -3.12
C TRP A 179 3.13 -9.95 -3.01
N CYS A 180 3.03 -8.62 -2.93
CA CYS A 180 4.15 -7.75 -2.61
C CYS A 180 4.74 -8.12 -1.24
N LEU A 181 3.90 -8.34 -0.22
CA LEU A 181 4.33 -8.82 1.09
C LEU A 181 5.02 -10.19 1.02
N TYR A 182 4.42 -11.13 0.29
CA TYR A 182 4.99 -12.46 0.05
C TYR A 182 6.40 -12.39 -0.52
N GLN A 183 6.60 -11.62 -1.59
CA GLN A 183 7.91 -11.47 -2.22
C GLN A 183 8.90 -10.70 -1.35
N THR A 184 8.42 -9.75 -0.55
CA THR A 184 9.27 -8.98 0.36
C THR A 184 9.81 -9.84 1.51
N LEU A 185 9.01 -10.76 2.05
CA LEU A 185 9.46 -11.79 2.99
C LEU A 185 10.54 -12.69 2.36
N PHE A 186 10.30 -13.18 1.14
CA PHE A 186 11.28 -13.96 0.38
C PHE A 186 12.61 -13.22 0.21
N ALA A 187 12.56 -11.92 -0.12
CA ALA A 187 13.74 -11.07 -0.27
C ALA A 187 14.52 -10.86 1.03
N ALA A 188 13.91 -11.09 2.19
CA ALA A 188 14.56 -11.08 3.49
C ALA A 188 15.04 -12.46 3.95
N SER A 189 15.09 -13.46 3.05
CA SER A 189 15.46 -14.85 3.37
C SER A 189 14.55 -15.51 4.41
N LEU A 190 13.27 -15.13 4.40
CA LEU A 190 12.19 -15.82 5.09
C LEU A 190 11.36 -16.52 4.02
N PHE A 191 11.09 -17.81 4.19
CA PHE A 191 10.33 -18.62 3.24
C PHE A 191 8.85 -18.68 3.66
N PRO A 192 7.98 -17.77 3.19
CA PRO A 192 6.58 -17.73 3.58
C PRO A 192 5.75 -18.87 2.99
N ARG A 193 4.75 -19.26 3.76
CA ARG A 193 3.60 -20.07 3.43
C ARG A 193 2.36 -19.18 3.58
N PRO A 194 1.85 -18.60 2.49
CA PRO A 194 0.67 -17.75 2.55
C PRO A 194 -0.53 -18.57 3.01
N MET A 195 -1.35 -17.97 3.84
CA MET A 195 -2.64 -18.51 4.28
C MET A 195 -3.73 -17.50 4.00
N GLN A 196 -4.97 -17.98 3.82
CA GLN A 196 -6.14 -17.13 3.74
C GLN A 196 -7.36 -17.73 4.44
N LEU A 197 -8.23 -16.85 4.94
CA LEU A 197 -9.46 -17.24 5.61
C LEU A 197 -10.57 -16.21 5.39
N ALA A 198 -11.81 -16.70 5.31
CA ALA A 198 -12.99 -15.86 5.36
C ALA A 198 -13.35 -15.53 6.82
N ILE A 199 -13.17 -14.28 7.22
CA ILE A 199 -13.65 -13.77 8.51
C ILE A 199 -14.97 -13.02 8.25
N PRO A 200 -16.12 -13.47 8.81
CA PRO A 200 -17.44 -12.91 8.51
C PRO A 200 -17.52 -11.39 8.66
N SER A 201 -17.08 -10.83 9.79
CA SER A 201 -17.08 -9.40 10.08
C SER A 201 -16.25 -8.62 9.07
N PHE A 202 -15.09 -9.14 8.68
CA PHE A 202 -14.21 -8.50 7.68
C PHE A 202 -14.84 -8.49 6.30
N ARG A 203 -15.46 -9.61 5.88
CA ARG A 203 -16.18 -9.67 4.60
C ARG A 203 -17.37 -8.71 4.57
N GLN A 204 -18.10 -8.55 5.67
CA GLN A 204 -19.20 -7.58 5.78
C GLN A 204 -18.71 -6.13 5.61
N HIS A 205 -17.49 -5.83 6.08
CA HIS A 205 -16.84 -4.53 5.91
C HIS A 205 -16.10 -4.38 4.57
N GLY A 206 -16.22 -5.35 3.66
CA GLY A 206 -15.65 -5.28 2.32
C GLY A 206 -14.16 -5.59 2.22
N TYR A 207 -13.54 -6.09 3.29
CA TYR A 207 -12.11 -6.48 3.24
C TYR A 207 -11.88 -7.74 2.40
N GLY A 208 -12.86 -8.64 2.27
CA GLY A 208 -12.71 -9.92 1.57
C GLY A 208 -12.14 -11.02 2.46
N ASN A 209 -11.53 -12.06 1.90
CA ASN A 209 -10.70 -12.97 2.72
C ASN A 209 -9.52 -12.21 3.32
N TRP A 210 -9.12 -12.60 4.53
CA TRP A 210 -7.93 -12.07 5.16
C TRP A 210 -6.74 -13.00 4.97
N GLY A 211 -5.57 -12.41 4.75
CA GLY A 211 -4.33 -13.12 4.46
C GLY A 211 -3.35 -13.11 5.63
N PHE A 212 -2.56 -14.17 5.73
CA PHE A 212 -1.44 -14.31 6.68
C PHE A 212 -0.23 -14.91 5.99
N PHE A 213 0.96 -14.73 6.58
CA PHE A 213 2.19 -15.34 6.11
C PHE A 213 2.94 -16.03 7.24
N LEU A 214 2.87 -17.36 7.26
CA LEU A 214 3.68 -18.19 8.15
C LEU A 214 5.05 -18.40 7.49
N ALA A 215 6.12 -17.92 8.09
CA ALA A 215 7.45 -17.92 7.49
C ALA A 215 8.53 -18.36 8.46
N SER A 216 9.69 -18.73 7.90
CA SER A 216 10.85 -19.18 8.65
C SER A 216 12.10 -19.06 7.77
N SER A 217 13.28 -18.97 8.40
CA SER A 217 14.57 -19.04 7.69
C SER A 217 14.89 -20.46 7.16
N THR A 218 14.14 -21.45 7.62
CA THR A 218 14.10 -22.82 7.09
C THR A 218 12.74 -23.10 6.46
N SER A 219 12.71 -23.85 5.36
CA SER A 219 11.47 -24.25 4.70
C SER A 219 10.49 -24.95 5.64
N ILE A 220 9.21 -24.66 5.49
CA ILE A 220 8.11 -25.33 6.17
C ILE A 220 7.48 -26.30 5.16
N HIS A 221 7.39 -27.58 5.51
CA HIS A 221 6.91 -28.63 4.60
C HIS A 221 5.52 -29.12 4.99
N GLN A 222 4.78 -29.70 4.04
CA GLN A 222 3.47 -30.28 4.32
C GLN A 222 3.53 -31.38 5.39
N SER A 223 4.57 -32.20 5.38
CA SER A 223 4.77 -33.27 6.37
C SER A 223 4.97 -32.72 7.78
N GLU A 224 5.60 -31.55 7.92
CA GLU A 224 5.79 -30.85 9.18
C GLU A 224 4.45 -30.30 9.67
N MET A 225 3.72 -29.61 8.80
CA MET A 225 2.39 -29.06 9.10
C MET A 225 1.36 -30.15 9.44
N ALA A 226 1.45 -31.33 8.81
CA ALA A 226 0.57 -32.46 9.12
C ALA A 226 0.87 -33.11 10.48
N ALA A 227 2.08 -32.92 11.02
CA ALA A 227 2.51 -33.52 12.27
C ALA A 227 2.25 -32.63 13.50
N ILE A 228 1.83 -31.38 13.31
CA ILE A 228 1.61 -30.46 14.43
C ILE A 228 0.48 -30.95 15.35
N SER A 229 0.65 -30.68 16.64
CA SER A 229 -0.39 -30.92 17.64
C SER A 229 -1.04 -29.59 18.03
N LEU A 230 -2.33 -29.46 17.75
CA LEU A 230 -3.09 -28.26 18.13
C LEU A 230 -3.38 -28.27 19.65
N PRO A 231 -3.34 -27.10 20.32
CA PRO A 231 -3.67 -27.01 21.74
C PRO A 231 -5.18 -27.24 21.97
N ALA A 232 -5.55 -27.54 23.21
CA ALA A 232 -6.95 -27.68 23.60
C ALA A 232 -7.67 -26.31 23.64
N GLY A 233 -9.00 -26.35 23.54
CA GLY A 233 -9.86 -25.18 23.75
C GLY A 233 -9.92 -24.20 22.58
N LEU A 234 -9.44 -24.58 21.39
CA LEU A 234 -9.66 -23.80 20.17
C LEU A 234 -11.16 -23.68 19.90
N GLN A 235 -11.58 -22.50 19.44
CA GLN A 235 -12.96 -22.17 19.11
C GLN A 235 -13.26 -22.50 17.65
N THR A 236 -12.28 -22.29 16.75
CA THR A 236 -12.55 -22.29 15.31
C THR A 236 -11.60 -23.17 14.51
N LEU A 237 -10.30 -23.15 14.82
CA LEU A 237 -9.25 -23.74 14.01
C LEU A 237 -9.20 -25.26 14.16
N THR A 238 -9.33 -25.96 13.04
CA THR A 238 -9.12 -27.40 12.91
C THR A 238 -7.95 -27.70 11.96
N PRO A 239 -7.33 -28.91 12.04
CA PRO A 239 -6.26 -29.30 11.12
C PRO A 239 -6.69 -29.27 9.64
N GLU A 240 -7.97 -29.54 9.38
CA GLU A 240 -8.54 -29.49 8.02
C GLU A 240 -8.58 -28.06 7.48
N GLN A 241 -9.15 -27.12 8.26
CA GLN A 241 -9.24 -25.72 7.82
C GLN A 241 -7.86 -25.09 7.68
N LEU A 242 -6.93 -25.40 8.61
CA LEU A 242 -5.56 -24.93 8.52
C LEU A 242 -4.91 -25.36 7.20
N ARG A 243 -5.04 -26.63 6.82
CA ARG A 243 -4.48 -27.11 5.54
C ARG A 243 -5.12 -26.43 4.33
N GLN A 244 -6.45 -26.23 4.36
CA GLN A 244 -7.17 -25.56 3.28
C GLN A 244 -6.77 -24.09 3.14
N SER A 245 -6.32 -23.44 4.22
CA SER A 245 -5.92 -22.04 4.18
C SER A 245 -4.69 -21.75 3.31
N PHE A 246 -3.83 -22.76 3.06
CA PHE A 246 -2.66 -22.63 2.18
C PHE A 246 -2.98 -22.74 0.69
N VAL A 247 -4.26 -22.95 0.34
CA VAL A 247 -4.70 -23.18 -1.04
C VAL A 247 -5.27 -21.90 -1.64
N PHE A 248 -4.77 -21.53 -2.82
CA PHE A 248 -5.19 -20.34 -3.57
C PHE A 248 -5.63 -20.74 -4.97
N THR A 249 -6.46 -19.93 -5.63
CA THR A 249 -6.76 -20.14 -7.06
C THR A 249 -5.52 -19.81 -7.89
N ALA A 250 -5.32 -20.51 -9.01
CA ALA A 250 -4.18 -20.26 -9.89
C ALA A 250 -4.14 -18.80 -10.38
N THR A 251 -5.31 -18.23 -10.69
CA THR A 251 -5.45 -16.84 -11.17
C THR A 251 -4.87 -15.82 -10.21
N ILE A 252 -5.12 -15.96 -8.89
CA ILE A 252 -4.53 -15.03 -7.92
C ILE A 252 -3.08 -15.40 -7.64
N ALA A 253 -2.75 -16.69 -7.57
CA ALA A 253 -1.40 -17.16 -7.23
C ALA A 253 -0.33 -16.79 -8.28
N GLU A 254 -0.68 -16.74 -9.57
CA GLU A 254 0.25 -16.38 -10.65
C GLU A 254 0.71 -14.91 -10.60
N LEU A 255 -0.08 -14.02 -10.00
CA LEU A 255 0.27 -12.60 -9.87
C LEU A 255 1.48 -12.37 -8.95
N ARG A 256 1.88 -13.37 -8.16
CA ARG A 256 3.02 -13.26 -7.25
C ARG A 256 4.36 -13.03 -7.94
N HIS A 257 4.45 -13.31 -9.24
CA HIS A 257 5.65 -13.07 -10.05
C HIS A 257 5.63 -11.73 -10.79
N GLN A 258 4.56 -10.95 -10.63
CA GLN A 258 4.34 -9.68 -11.35
C GLN A 258 4.45 -8.46 -10.44
N VAL A 259 4.78 -8.68 -9.16
CA VAL A 259 4.91 -7.62 -8.16
C VAL A 259 6.37 -7.27 -7.90
N LEU A 260 6.58 -6.07 -7.38
CA LEU A 260 7.88 -5.59 -6.91
C LEU A 260 7.95 -5.69 -5.39
N ILE A 261 9.15 -5.81 -4.84
CA ILE A 261 9.33 -5.86 -3.38
C ILE A 261 9.20 -4.47 -2.74
N HIS A 262 8.76 -4.45 -1.49
CA HIS A 262 8.65 -3.24 -0.70
C HIS A 262 9.91 -2.99 0.13
N THR A 263 10.50 -1.82 0.01
CA THR A 263 11.61 -1.34 0.86
C THR A 263 11.26 -0.01 1.51
N LEU A 264 12.07 0.45 2.45
CA LEU A 264 11.89 1.79 3.05
C LEU A 264 11.98 2.91 2.00
N ASP A 265 12.85 2.77 1.00
CA ASP A 265 13.05 3.76 -0.06
C ASP A 265 12.02 3.61 -1.21
N ALA A 266 11.44 2.42 -1.37
CA ALA A 266 10.44 2.11 -2.39
C ALA A 266 9.16 1.53 -1.72
N PRO A 267 8.19 2.38 -1.35
CA PRO A 267 6.94 2.01 -0.67
C PRO A 267 5.92 1.31 -1.59
N GLN A 268 6.34 0.23 -2.26
CA GLN A 268 5.51 -0.51 -3.23
C GLN A 268 4.25 -1.09 -2.63
N LEU A 269 4.29 -1.51 -1.37
CA LEU A 269 3.08 -1.99 -0.68
C LEU A 269 1.99 -0.92 -0.71
N PHE A 270 2.31 0.30 -0.27
CA PHE A 270 1.32 1.38 -0.23
C PHE A 270 0.81 1.72 -1.63
N TYR A 271 1.70 1.73 -2.63
CA TYR A 271 1.30 1.86 -4.03
C TYR A 271 0.25 0.83 -4.44
N TYR A 272 0.46 -0.46 -4.18
CA TYR A 272 -0.49 -1.52 -4.55
C TYR A 272 -1.78 -1.49 -3.72
N LEU A 273 -1.74 -0.99 -2.48
CA LEU A 273 -2.95 -0.79 -1.68
C LEU A 273 -3.82 0.34 -2.23
N LEU A 274 -3.21 1.39 -2.79
CA LEU A 274 -3.93 2.45 -3.48
C LEU A 274 -4.38 2.03 -4.89
N ASN A 275 -3.58 1.19 -5.55
CA ASN A 275 -3.75 0.76 -6.93
C ASN A 275 -3.85 -0.78 -7.01
N PRO A 276 -4.97 -1.37 -6.57
CA PRO A 276 -5.11 -2.82 -6.40
C PRO A 276 -5.00 -3.65 -7.70
N GLY A 277 -4.93 -3.00 -8.86
CA GLY A 277 -4.97 -3.63 -10.17
C GLY A 277 -6.38 -4.13 -10.53
N THR A 278 -6.60 -4.43 -11.81
CA THR A 278 -7.81 -5.13 -12.26
C THR A 278 -7.53 -6.62 -12.28
N THR A 279 -7.98 -7.35 -11.27
CA THR A 279 -8.12 -8.81 -11.40
C THR A 279 -9.37 -9.06 -12.23
N SER A 280 -9.21 -9.66 -13.41
CA SER A 280 -10.37 -10.11 -14.19
C SER A 280 -11.22 -11.04 -13.33
N ASP A 281 -12.54 -10.76 -13.30
CA ASP A 281 -13.54 -11.60 -12.64
C ASP A 281 -13.30 -13.07 -13.04
N PRO A 282 -13.17 -14.03 -12.11
CA PRO A 282 -12.89 -15.42 -12.43
C PRO A 282 -14.12 -16.11 -13.05
N SER A 283 -14.61 -15.59 -14.18
CA SER A 283 -15.59 -16.26 -15.00
C SER A 283 -14.89 -17.27 -15.90
N SER A 284 -15.13 -18.56 -15.61
CA SER A 284 -15.01 -19.69 -16.53
C SER A 284 -13.62 -20.12 -17.02
N THR A 285 -12.72 -20.50 -16.12
CA THR A 285 -11.67 -21.49 -16.44
C THR A 285 -11.62 -22.52 -15.32
N LEU A 286 -11.45 -23.80 -15.68
CA LEU A 286 -11.33 -24.92 -14.74
C LEU A 286 -10.45 -24.50 -13.55
N ALA A 287 -11.03 -24.52 -12.34
CA ALA A 287 -10.41 -23.99 -11.13
C ALA A 287 -9.19 -24.82 -10.73
N LEU A 288 -8.05 -24.51 -11.36
CA LEU A 288 -6.75 -24.98 -10.91
C LEU A 288 -6.45 -24.26 -9.60
N SER A 289 -6.09 -25.03 -8.58
CA SER A 289 -5.67 -24.53 -7.28
C SER A 289 -4.17 -24.76 -7.10
N VAL A 290 -3.54 -23.87 -6.33
CA VAL A 290 -2.14 -23.93 -5.95
C VAL A 290 -2.07 -24.11 -4.43
N ASP A 291 -1.44 -25.20 -3.99
CA ASP A 291 -1.12 -25.44 -2.58
C ASP A 291 0.31 -24.95 -2.33
N PHE A 292 0.47 -24.05 -1.35
CA PHE A 292 1.75 -23.42 -1.04
C PHE A 292 2.62 -24.18 -0.04
N LEU A 293 2.17 -25.26 0.59
CA LEU A 293 2.93 -25.96 1.63
C LEU A 293 4.25 -26.55 1.11
N ASP A 294 4.23 -27.17 -0.06
CA ASP A 294 5.41 -27.77 -0.70
C ASP A 294 5.79 -27.06 -2.02
N LEU A 295 5.24 -25.87 -2.24
CA LEU A 295 5.63 -25.05 -3.38
C LEU A 295 7.03 -24.49 -3.14
N GLU A 296 7.96 -24.82 -4.05
CA GLU A 296 9.27 -24.19 -4.12
C GLU A 296 9.20 -22.97 -5.03
N GLU A 297 9.57 -21.82 -4.49
CA GLU A 297 9.55 -20.57 -5.25
C GLU A 297 10.77 -20.49 -6.18
N THR A 298 10.55 -20.11 -7.43
CA THR A 298 11.58 -20.17 -8.49
C THR A 298 12.41 -18.89 -8.61
N GLY A 299 12.04 -17.84 -7.88
CA GLY A 299 12.79 -16.59 -7.83
C GLY A 299 12.16 -15.55 -6.91
N THR A 300 12.97 -14.59 -6.48
CA THR A 300 12.53 -13.42 -5.72
C THR A 300 12.23 -12.27 -6.69
N ALA A 301 11.16 -11.52 -6.41
CA ALA A 301 10.87 -10.31 -7.17
C ALA A 301 11.99 -9.26 -7.07
N GLN A 302 12.03 -8.36 -8.06
CA GLN A 302 13.01 -7.28 -8.12
C GLN A 302 12.58 -6.08 -7.26
N MET A 303 13.56 -5.27 -6.88
CA MET A 303 13.30 -3.92 -6.37
C MET A 303 12.85 -3.02 -7.53
N GLY A 304 11.80 -2.25 -7.30
CA GLY A 304 11.32 -1.26 -8.26
C GLY A 304 11.59 0.18 -7.81
N HIS A 305 11.27 1.12 -8.69
CA HIS A 305 11.33 2.55 -8.38
C HIS A 305 10.14 3.01 -7.52
N ASN A 306 10.32 4.09 -6.75
CA ASN A 306 9.25 4.66 -5.96
C ASN A 306 8.17 5.32 -6.85
N LEU A 307 7.10 4.60 -7.16
CA LEU A 307 5.99 5.09 -7.98
C LEU A 307 5.06 6.09 -7.27
N LEU A 308 5.30 6.37 -5.98
CA LEU A 308 4.64 7.46 -5.28
C LEU A 308 5.41 8.78 -5.41
N ASP A 309 6.69 8.71 -5.81
CA ASP A 309 7.46 9.88 -6.15
C ASP A 309 7.09 10.41 -7.55
N LEU A 310 6.83 11.70 -7.60
CA LEU A 310 6.34 12.37 -8.79
C LEU A 310 7.43 12.51 -9.86
N GLU A 311 8.68 12.70 -9.46
CA GLU A 311 9.82 12.75 -10.37
C GLU A 311 9.98 11.41 -11.10
N THR A 312 10.01 10.34 -10.30
CA THR A 312 10.11 8.97 -10.78
C THR A 312 8.97 8.62 -11.74
N THR A 313 7.73 8.97 -11.37
CA THR A 313 6.56 8.74 -12.22
C THR A 313 6.69 9.47 -13.56
N ALA A 314 7.08 10.75 -13.54
CA ALA A 314 7.26 11.54 -14.74
C ALA A 314 8.36 10.97 -15.66
N ARG A 315 9.48 10.50 -15.10
CA ARG A 315 10.57 9.85 -15.85
C ARG A 315 10.10 8.57 -16.54
N LEU A 316 9.38 7.69 -15.83
CA LEU A 316 8.85 6.46 -16.42
C LEU A 316 7.85 6.72 -17.54
N TRP A 317 7.01 7.75 -17.37
CA TRP A 317 6.09 8.18 -18.42
C TRP A 317 6.81 8.65 -19.67
N LEU A 318 7.84 9.49 -19.50
CA LEU A 318 8.71 9.95 -20.58
C LEU A 318 9.27 8.75 -21.34
N GLU A 319 9.91 7.82 -20.64
CA GLU A 319 10.51 6.62 -21.23
C GLU A 319 9.51 5.77 -22.03
N GLN A 320 8.31 5.53 -21.48
CA GLN A 320 7.28 4.74 -22.15
C GLN A 320 6.74 5.46 -23.40
N ILE A 321 6.54 6.77 -23.34
CA ILE A 321 6.06 7.55 -24.49
C ILE A 321 7.10 7.52 -25.62
N TYR A 322 8.39 7.70 -25.31
CA TYR A 322 9.46 7.64 -26.32
C TYR A 322 9.68 6.23 -26.85
N ALA A 323 9.50 5.19 -26.04
CA ALA A 323 9.55 3.80 -26.50
C ALA A 323 8.45 3.49 -27.54
N LEU A 324 7.33 4.21 -27.48
CA LEU A 324 6.17 4.03 -28.36
C LEU A 324 6.21 4.85 -29.66
N GLU A 325 7.21 5.72 -29.86
CA GLU A 325 7.37 6.51 -31.10
C GLU A 325 7.64 5.65 -32.36
N GLY A 326 7.74 4.32 -32.23
CA GLY A 326 7.89 3.36 -33.33
C GLY A 326 6.61 2.66 -33.83
N GLU A 327 5.52 2.59 -33.05
CA GLU A 327 4.32 1.80 -33.40
C GLU A 327 3.03 2.62 -33.18
N ALA A 328 2.56 3.27 -34.25
CA ALA A 328 1.50 4.28 -34.22
C ALA A 328 0.06 3.78 -33.91
N THR A 329 -0.13 2.58 -33.34
CA THR A 329 -1.48 1.99 -33.16
C THR A 329 -1.87 1.65 -31.71
N ASP A 330 -0.93 1.57 -30.76
CA ASP A 330 -1.26 1.36 -29.33
C ASP A 330 -0.75 2.53 -28.50
N ARG A 331 -1.57 3.59 -28.38
CA ARG A 331 -1.30 4.64 -27.39
C ARG A 331 -1.61 4.08 -26.00
N PRO A 332 -0.74 4.28 -25.01
CA PRO A 332 -0.96 3.71 -23.69
C PRO A 332 -2.15 4.44 -23.06
N ASP A 333 -3.03 3.68 -22.41
CA ASP A 333 -4.11 4.27 -21.63
C ASP A 333 -3.51 4.97 -20.41
N LEU A 334 -3.45 6.30 -20.49
CA LEU A 334 -2.91 7.19 -19.46
C LEU A 334 -3.57 6.99 -18.09
N SER A 335 -4.79 6.42 -18.03
CA SER A 335 -5.46 6.13 -16.77
C SER A 335 -4.77 5.02 -15.96
N HIS A 336 -4.06 4.11 -16.63
CA HIS A 336 -3.22 3.09 -15.98
C HIS A 336 -1.84 3.61 -15.58
N LEU A 337 -1.45 4.77 -16.08
CA LEU A 337 -0.14 5.36 -15.83
C LEU A 337 -0.16 6.32 -14.64
N LEU A 338 -1.32 6.83 -14.23
CA LEU A 338 -1.44 7.74 -13.08
C LEU A 338 -1.73 6.96 -11.81
N PRO A 339 -0.73 6.81 -10.93
CA PRO A 339 -0.97 6.15 -9.67
C PRO A 339 -1.83 7.01 -8.77
N ILE A 340 -2.78 6.36 -8.10
CA ILE A 340 -3.46 6.93 -6.96
C ILE A 340 -2.43 7.15 -5.86
N GLN A 341 -2.38 8.37 -5.35
CA GLN A 341 -1.47 8.79 -4.28
C GLN A 341 -2.18 9.00 -2.94
N HIS A 342 -3.52 8.93 -2.92
CA HIS A 342 -4.31 9.18 -1.71
C HIS A 342 -5.47 8.20 -1.56
N ARG A 343 -5.72 7.71 -0.33
CA ARG A 343 -6.71 6.65 -0.04
C ARG A 343 -8.16 7.02 -0.38
N TYR A 344 -8.49 8.30 -0.44
CA TYR A 344 -9.83 8.80 -0.81
C TYR A 344 -9.98 9.06 -2.31
N HIS A 345 -8.92 8.87 -3.10
CA HIS A 345 -8.98 8.97 -4.55
C HIS A 345 -9.22 7.59 -5.13
N SER A 346 -10.24 7.45 -5.97
CA SER A 346 -10.53 6.19 -6.66
C SER A 346 -9.99 6.23 -8.09
N PRO A 347 -9.74 5.06 -8.73
CA PRO A 347 -9.32 5.02 -10.14
C PRO A 347 -10.33 5.72 -11.06
N ARG A 348 -11.61 5.62 -10.71
CA ARG A 348 -12.70 6.30 -11.41
C ARG A 348 -12.56 7.82 -11.35
N MET A 349 -12.18 8.38 -10.20
CA MET A 349 -11.96 9.83 -10.09
C MET A 349 -10.85 10.29 -11.03
N THR A 350 -9.77 9.52 -11.13
CA THR A 350 -8.68 9.77 -12.10
C THR A 350 -9.18 9.71 -13.54
N GLN A 351 -9.99 8.70 -13.88
CA GLN A 351 -10.55 8.53 -15.22
C GLN A 351 -11.51 9.67 -15.61
N GLU A 352 -12.40 10.08 -14.70
CA GLU A 352 -13.32 11.21 -14.91
C GLU A 352 -12.55 12.51 -15.08
N TRP A 353 -11.52 12.73 -14.26
CA TRP A 353 -10.65 13.90 -14.38
C TRP A 353 -9.88 13.94 -15.70
N LEU A 354 -9.30 12.81 -16.13
CA LEU A 354 -8.65 12.69 -17.45
C LEU A 354 -9.62 12.95 -18.60
N THR A 355 -10.85 12.46 -18.48
CA THR A 355 -11.91 12.69 -19.48
C THR A 355 -12.26 14.17 -19.57
N TYR A 356 -12.42 14.84 -18.42
CA TYR A 356 -12.68 16.27 -18.37
C TYR A 356 -11.52 17.09 -18.93
N LEU A 357 -10.27 16.75 -18.59
CA LEU A 357 -9.09 17.38 -19.17
C LEU A 357 -9.07 17.25 -20.69
N ARG A 358 -9.37 16.07 -21.23
CA ARG A 358 -9.43 15.85 -22.67
C ARG A 358 -10.49 16.73 -23.34
N GLN A 359 -11.66 16.87 -22.71
CA GLN A 359 -12.73 17.75 -23.20
C GLN A 359 -12.30 19.23 -23.15
N LEU A 360 -11.73 19.67 -22.02
CA LEU A 360 -11.24 21.04 -21.84
C LEU A 360 -10.15 21.39 -22.88
N LEU A 361 -9.17 20.49 -23.09
CA LEU A 361 -8.12 20.67 -24.09
C LEU A 361 -8.69 20.72 -25.52
N ALA A 362 -9.78 19.98 -25.80
CA ALA A 362 -10.46 20.04 -27.09
C ALA A 362 -11.25 21.35 -27.31
N GLU A 363 -11.66 22.03 -26.24
CA GLU A 363 -12.30 23.35 -26.28
C GLU A 363 -11.29 24.50 -26.46
N ILE A 364 -10.00 24.25 -26.24
CA ILE A 364 -8.96 25.24 -26.47
C ILE A 364 -8.89 25.53 -27.97
N ASP A 365 -9.27 26.74 -28.37
CA ASP A 365 -8.96 27.28 -29.69
C ASP A 365 -7.44 27.55 -29.77
N PRO A 366 -6.68 26.74 -30.51
CA PRO A 366 -5.23 26.85 -30.56
C PRO A 366 -4.79 28.18 -31.19
N ALA A 367 -5.57 28.75 -32.10
CA ALA A 367 -5.26 30.04 -32.71
C ALA A 367 -5.43 31.18 -31.70
N LYS A 368 -6.47 31.12 -30.85
CA LYS A 368 -6.73 32.10 -29.79
C LYS A 368 -5.74 31.98 -28.63
N LEU A 369 -5.43 30.76 -28.19
CA LEU A 369 -4.41 30.50 -27.16
C LEU A 369 -3.05 31.05 -27.60
N LEU A 370 -2.65 30.72 -28.82
CA LEU A 370 -1.38 31.14 -29.40
C LEU A 370 -1.32 32.64 -29.64
N ALA A 371 -2.39 33.27 -30.11
CA ALA A 371 -2.47 34.73 -30.20
C ALA A 371 -2.30 35.38 -28.81
N SER A 372 -2.91 34.81 -27.77
CA SER A 372 -2.78 35.31 -26.39
C SER A 372 -1.37 35.11 -25.82
N LEU A 373 -0.73 33.97 -26.11
CA LEU A 373 0.67 33.69 -25.72
C LEU A 373 1.66 34.59 -26.46
N LEU A 374 1.41 34.88 -27.75
CA LEU A 374 2.20 35.83 -28.53
C LEU A 374 2.04 37.28 -28.05
N ASP A 375 0.83 37.67 -27.64
CA ASP A 375 0.56 39.01 -27.09
C ASP A 375 1.32 39.21 -25.75
N ARG A 376 1.36 38.16 -24.92
CA ARG A 376 2.15 38.11 -23.68
C ARG A 376 3.62 37.77 -23.86
N SER A 377 4.07 37.46 -25.07
CA SER A 377 5.46 37.06 -25.34
C SER A 377 6.48 38.17 -25.08
N SER A 378 6.02 39.41 -24.93
CA SER A 378 6.82 40.55 -24.47
C SER A 378 7.40 40.38 -23.05
N GLU A 379 6.82 39.48 -22.25
CA GLU A 379 7.24 39.17 -20.88
C GLU A 379 8.12 37.89 -20.80
N LEU A 380 8.36 37.21 -21.92
CA LEU A 380 9.04 35.90 -21.97
C LEU A 380 10.50 36.01 -22.49
N PRO A 381 11.39 35.08 -22.11
CA PRO A 381 12.75 35.03 -22.63
C PRO A 381 12.81 34.92 -24.17
N PRO A 382 13.75 35.60 -24.87
CA PRO A 382 13.75 35.74 -26.33
C PRO A 382 13.71 34.42 -27.11
N LYS A 383 14.33 33.37 -26.56
CA LYS A 383 14.39 32.03 -27.15
C LYS A 383 13.02 31.35 -27.17
N VAL A 384 12.21 31.55 -26.13
CA VAL A 384 10.84 31.02 -26.02
C VAL A 384 9.91 31.77 -26.98
N VAL A 385 10.07 33.08 -27.11
CA VAL A 385 9.33 33.91 -28.06
C VAL A 385 9.55 33.44 -29.51
N GLN A 386 10.79 33.08 -29.85
CA GLN A 386 11.13 32.57 -31.18
C GLN A 386 10.45 31.23 -31.48
N ASN A 387 10.46 30.29 -30.53
CA ASN A 387 9.79 29.00 -30.65
C ASN A 387 8.26 29.15 -30.77
N LEU A 388 7.66 30.06 -29.99
CA LEU A 388 6.22 30.36 -30.06
C LEU A 388 5.80 30.98 -31.40
N ARG A 389 6.65 31.81 -32.01
CA ARG A 389 6.39 32.39 -33.34
C ARG A 389 6.47 31.34 -34.46
N GLN A 390 7.47 30.45 -34.41
CA GLN A 390 7.58 29.35 -35.37
C GLN A 390 6.39 28.39 -35.28
N LEU A 391 5.93 28.11 -34.06
CA LEU A 391 4.71 27.37 -33.80
C LEU A 391 3.49 28.07 -34.43
N ALA A 392 3.38 29.38 -34.27
CA ALA A 392 2.26 30.14 -34.83
C ALA A 392 2.17 30.18 -36.34
N GLU A 393 3.30 30.19 -37.03
CA GLU A 393 3.32 30.04 -38.48
C GLU A 393 2.91 28.62 -38.90
N HIS A 394 3.34 27.59 -38.17
CA HIS A 394 2.96 26.20 -38.47
C HIS A 394 1.46 25.96 -38.28
N LEU A 395 0.86 26.39 -37.18
CA LEU A 395 -0.59 26.21 -36.94
C LEU A 395 -1.45 26.96 -37.97
N ARG A 396 -1.00 28.11 -38.47
CA ARG A 396 -1.71 28.86 -39.54
C ARG A 396 -1.65 28.17 -40.90
N SER A 397 -0.66 27.32 -41.15
CA SER A 397 -0.51 26.59 -42.41
C SER A 397 -1.41 25.34 -42.53
N GLY A 398 -2.21 25.01 -41.49
CA GLY A 398 -3.22 23.96 -41.53
C GLY A 398 -2.69 22.53 -41.37
N THR A 399 -1.40 22.34 -41.06
CA THR A 399 -0.77 21.04 -40.80
C THR A 399 -0.87 20.63 -39.33
N VAL A 400 -2.10 20.60 -38.79
CA VAL A 400 -2.34 20.25 -37.37
C VAL A 400 -2.09 18.75 -37.11
N ASP A 401 -2.36 17.88 -38.09
CA ASP A 401 -2.21 16.41 -37.95
C ASP A 401 -0.77 15.93 -37.74
N ARG A 402 0.24 16.79 -37.95
CA ARG A 402 1.66 16.46 -37.72
C ARG A 402 2.30 17.20 -36.57
N TRP A 403 1.61 18.12 -35.90
CA TRP A 403 2.29 19.00 -34.95
C TRP A 403 2.46 18.37 -33.55
N ALA A 404 1.47 17.58 -33.11
CA ALA A 404 1.60 16.75 -31.89
C ALA A 404 2.74 15.71 -32.00
N THR A 405 3.13 15.33 -33.22
CA THR A 405 4.26 14.46 -33.52
C THR A 405 5.59 15.21 -33.71
N VAL A 406 5.59 16.55 -33.76
CA VAL A 406 6.80 17.36 -34.02
C VAL A 406 7.37 18.00 -32.74
N ASN A 407 6.59 18.09 -31.66
CA ASN A 407 7.10 18.55 -30.37
C ASN A 407 6.38 17.88 -29.19
N PRO A 408 6.49 16.54 -29.06
CA PRO A 408 5.87 15.78 -27.98
C PRO A 408 6.27 16.31 -26.60
N GLU A 409 7.51 16.79 -26.45
CA GLU A 409 8.01 17.45 -25.24
C GLU A 409 7.14 18.62 -24.77
N LEU A 410 6.77 19.55 -25.64
CA LEU A 410 6.01 20.74 -25.22
C LEU A 410 4.58 20.39 -24.77
N VAL A 411 3.92 19.49 -25.49
CA VAL A 411 2.56 19.02 -25.15
C VAL A 411 2.59 18.22 -23.86
N MET A 412 3.63 17.41 -23.68
CA MET A 412 3.86 16.63 -22.47
C MET A 412 4.20 17.53 -21.28
N LEU A 413 5.06 18.54 -21.45
CA LEU A 413 5.40 19.54 -20.44
C LEU A 413 4.16 20.30 -19.96
N LEU A 414 3.29 20.73 -20.88
CA LEU A 414 2.04 21.39 -20.55
C LEU A 414 1.06 20.45 -19.82
N SER A 415 0.94 19.21 -20.29
CA SER A 415 0.05 18.21 -19.70
C SER A 415 0.52 17.79 -18.31
N LEU A 416 1.82 17.49 -18.15
CA LEU A 416 2.45 17.19 -16.86
C LEU A 416 2.39 18.39 -15.92
N SER A 417 2.60 19.62 -16.40
CA SER A 417 2.49 20.81 -15.53
C SER A 417 1.06 21.03 -15.02
N LEU A 418 0.05 20.83 -15.88
CA LEU A 418 -1.38 20.89 -15.50
C LEU A 418 -1.77 19.75 -14.56
N LEU A 419 -1.22 18.57 -14.78
CA LEU A 419 -1.41 17.38 -13.96
C LEU A 419 -0.78 17.56 -12.58
N MET A 420 0.44 18.08 -12.55
CA MET A 420 1.18 18.34 -11.33
C MET A 420 0.57 19.43 -10.48
N ALA A 421 0.11 20.52 -11.09
CA ALA A 421 -0.57 21.59 -10.37
C ALA A 421 -1.86 21.11 -9.68
N ASN A 422 -2.58 20.15 -10.29
CA ASN A 422 -3.79 19.56 -9.71
C ASN A 422 -3.50 18.51 -8.63
N LEU A 423 -2.41 17.75 -8.76
CA LEU A 423 -2.02 16.74 -7.77
C LEU A 423 -1.41 17.34 -6.49
N VAL A 424 -0.62 18.42 -6.61
CA VAL A 424 0.08 19.05 -5.47
C VAL A 424 -0.85 19.91 -4.60
N THR A 425 -1.90 20.47 -5.19
CA THR A 425 -2.87 21.32 -4.48
C THR A 425 -4.30 21.04 -4.95
N PRO A 426 -4.94 19.95 -4.49
CA PRO A 426 -6.30 19.60 -4.91
C PRO A 426 -7.33 20.71 -4.58
N ASP A 427 -7.09 21.50 -3.54
CA ASP A 427 -7.96 22.61 -3.13
C ASP A 427 -7.63 23.96 -3.81
N ALA A 428 -6.51 24.07 -4.52
CA ALA A 428 -6.21 25.24 -5.34
C ALA A 428 -6.90 25.09 -6.71
N VAL A 429 -8.23 25.08 -6.67
CA VAL A 429 -9.09 24.89 -7.83
C VAL A 429 -8.82 25.95 -8.90
N PHE A 430 -8.04 25.59 -9.93
CA PHE A 430 -7.98 26.29 -11.23
C PHE A 430 -9.28 26.06 -12.02
N ALA A 431 -10.44 26.31 -11.40
CA ALA A 431 -11.75 26.16 -12.03
C ALA A 431 -12.93 26.83 -11.28
N LYS A 432 -12.71 27.72 -10.30
CA LYS A 432 -13.79 28.64 -9.90
C LYS A 432 -13.81 29.84 -10.84
N GLY A 433 -14.29 29.59 -12.06
CA GLY A 433 -14.79 30.64 -12.92
C GLY A 433 -15.93 31.36 -12.19
N TYR A 434 -15.68 32.58 -11.71
CA TYR A 434 -16.74 33.45 -11.22
C TYR A 434 -17.60 33.90 -12.40
N SER A 435 -18.70 33.20 -12.66
CA SER A 435 -19.86 33.76 -13.35
C SER A 435 -20.96 33.97 -12.31
N SER A 436 -20.90 35.06 -11.55
CA SER A 436 -22.00 35.46 -10.67
C SER A 436 -22.96 36.36 -11.44
N SER A 437 -24.15 35.86 -11.76
CA SER A 437 -25.34 36.69 -11.93
C SER A 437 -26.30 36.47 -10.76
N SER A 438 -26.28 37.42 -9.81
CA SER A 438 -27.38 37.86 -8.92
C SER A 438 -28.00 36.83 -7.94
N TYR A 439 -28.30 37.08 -6.66
CA TYR A 439 -28.39 38.24 -5.77
C TYR A 439 -28.24 37.66 -4.34
N TYR A 440 -27.34 38.17 -3.50
CA TYR A 440 -27.55 38.41 -2.06
C TYR A 440 -26.28 39.04 -1.49
N ASN A 441 -26.49 40.18 -0.84
CA ASN A 441 -25.50 41.04 -0.22
C ASN A 441 -25.19 40.49 1.18
N ASP A 442 -23.92 40.29 1.52
CA ASP A 442 -23.30 40.97 2.69
C ASP A 442 -21.83 40.57 2.91
N GLY A 443 -20.98 41.60 2.85
CA GLY A 443 -19.79 41.88 3.64
C GLY A 443 -18.82 40.77 4.01
N TYR A 444 -17.66 40.73 3.34
CA TYR A 444 -16.35 40.96 3.98
C TYR A 444 -15.31 41.25 2.89
N SER A 445 -14.70 42.42 2.97
CA SER A 445 -13.64 42.92 2.08
C SER A 445 -12.29 42.32 2.46
N GLY A 446 -11.63 41.63 1.52
CA GLY A 446 -10.23 41.21 1.62
C GLY A 446 -9.61 41.10 0.24
N SER A 447 -8.62 41.94 -0.04
CA SER A 447 -7.89 42.04 -1.31
C SER A 447 -7.05 40.79 -1.60
N GLY A 448 -7.24 40.15 -2.76
CA GLY A 448 -6.39 39.02 -3.17
C GLY A 448 -6.50 38.57 -4.63
N GLY A 449 -7.00 39.42 -5.53
CA GLY A 449 -7.32 39.03 -6.91
C GLY A 449 -6.16 39.04 -7.93
N SER A 450 -5.01 39.64 -7.59
CA SER A 450 -3.84 39.76 -8.49
C SER A 450 -2.75 38.73 -8.22
N ASP A 451 -2.61 38.26 -6.98
CA ASP A 451 -1.51 37.37 -6.57
C ASP A 451 -1.69 35.93 -7.05
N MET A 452 -2.94 35.45 -7.18
CA MET A 452 -3.19 34.07 -7.60
C MET A 452 -2.91 33.81 -9.09
N LYS A 453 -2.96 34.85 -9.95
CA LYS A 453 -2.60 34.72 -11.37
C LYS A 453 -1.09 34.63 -11.56
N GLY A 454 -0.32 35.37 -10.75
CA GLY A 454 1.14 35.27 -10.70
C GLY A 454 1.60 33.92 -10.15
N LEU A 455 0.91 33.41 -9.13
CA LEU A 455 1.19 32.10 -8.54
C LEU A 455 0.99 30.95 -9.54
N GLY A 456 -0.10 30.97 -10.31
CA GLY A 456 -0.36 29.98 -11.36
C GLY A 456 0.71 29.92 -12.44
N PHE A 457 1.10 31.10 -12.95
CA PHE A 457 2.15 31.21 -13.94
C PHE A 457 3.51 30.82 -13.38
N ALA A 458 3.83 31.20 -12.13
CA ALA A 458 5.05 30.80 -11.45
C ALA A 458 5.13 29.28 -11.25
N LEU A 459 4.00 28.62 -10.91
CA LEU A 459 3.92 27.17 -10.78
C LEU A 459 4.06 26.46 -12.14
N THR A 460 3.47 26.99 -13.22
CA THR A 460 3.67 26.45 -14.57
C THR A 460 5.10 26.64 -15.06
N ALA A 461 5.72 27.79 -14.79
CA ALA A 461 7.11 28.06 -15.14
C ALA A 461 8.09 27.21 -14.31
N ALA A 462 7.81 27.02 -13.02
CA ALA A 462 8.58 26.15 -12.13
C ALA A 462 8.44 24.67 -12.53
N GLY A 463 7.23 24.21 -12.86
CA GLY A 463 6.98 22.86 -13.37
C GLY A 463 7.70 22.62 -14.71
N GLY A 464 7.62 23.57 -15.64
CA GLY A 464 8.33 23.50 -16.92
C GLY A 464 9.85 23.53 -16.78
N PHE A 465 10.39 24.34 -15.86
CA PHE A 465 11.83 24.40 -15.58
C PHE A 465 12.32 23.13 -14.88
N TRP A 466 11.55 22.61 -13.93
CA TRP A 466 11.85 21.35 -13.25
C TRP A 466 11.87 20.17 -14.22
N LEU A 467 10.83 20.02 -15.06
CA LEU A 467 10.81 18.99 -16.11
C LEU A 467 11.96 19.16 -17.13
N PHE A 468 12.30 20.39 -17.50
CA PHE A 468 13.46 20.65 -18.37
C PHE A 468 14.79 20.24 -17.70
N SER A 469 14.92 20.41 -16.38
CA SER A 469 16.11 19.97 -15.64
C SER A 469 16.24 18.45 -15.55
N LEU A 470 15.12 17.72 -15.48
CA LEU A 470 15.10 16.24 -15.50
C LEU A 470 15.58 15.67 -16.84
N LEU A 471 15.27 16.35 -17.94
CA LEU A 471 15.71 16.00 -19.28
C LEU A 471 17.23 16.22 -19.46
N GLN A 472 17.80 17.26 -18.85
CA GLN A 472 19.25 17.53 -18.93
C GLN A 472 20.11 16.52 -18.16
N ASP A 473 19.60 15.94 -17.07
CA ASP A 473 20.35 14.94 -16.28
C ASP A 473 20.50 13.59 -17.00
N ASN A 474 19.71 13.33 -18.05
CA ASN A 474 19.78 12.07 -18.80
C ASN A 474 20.86 12.07 -19.90
N ASP A 475 21.26 13.26 -20.39
CA ASP A 475 22.32 13.41 -21.41
C ASP A 475 23.75 13.28 -20.82
N GLY A 476 23.88 13.07 -19.50
CA GLY A 476 25.15 13.06 -18.78
C GLY A 476 25.79 11.70 -18.49
N ARG A 477 25.18 10.57 -18.86
CA ARG A 477 25.74 9.23 -18.63
C ARG A 477 25.97 8.50 -19.95
N ASN A 478 27.15 8.73 -20.53
CA ASN A 478 27.77 7.83 -21.51
C ASN A 478 28.42 6.63 -20.81
#